data_AF-A0A016RYQ6-F1
#
_entry.id   AF-A0A016RYQ6-F1
#
_cell.length_a   1.000
_cell.length_b   1.000
_cell.length_c   1.000
_cell.angle_alpha   90.00
_cell.angle_beta   90.00
_cell.angle_gamma   90.00
#
_symmetry.space_group_name_H-M   'P 1'
#
loop_
_entity.id
_entity.type
_entity.pdbx_description
1 polymer ?
#
loop_
_entity_poly.entity_id
_entity_poly.type
_entity_poly.pdbx_seq_one_letter_code
_entity_poly.pdbx_strand_id
1 'polypeptide(L)'
;MTNDLAPETGRRKRAAWGAYKSIDDVVKKTKNTRPHAHLFNTTVLPALTYASETWALRKQDENAVSVIERSIERVIIGLTSPK
;
A
#
# COMPACT_ATOMS: atom_id res chain seq x y z
N MET A 1 -2.52 17.64 22.44
CA MET A 1 -2.05 16.27 22.12
C MET A 1 -1.59 16.27 20.67
N THR A 2 -0.30 16.14 20.44
CA THR A 2 0.26 15.97 19.10
C THR A 2 0.07 14.51 18.70
N ASN A 3 -0.94 14.24 17.86
CA ASN A 3 -1.00 12.98 17.13
C ASN A 3 0.17 12.98 16.16
N ASP A 4 1.26 12.35 16.58
CA ASP A 4 2.47 12.23 15.78
C ASP A 4 2.13 11.37 14.55
N LEU A 5 2.18 11.95 13.36
CA LEU A 5 1.82 11.28 12.11
C LEU A 5 2.90 10.27 11.68
N ALA A 6 4.14 10.44 12.14
CA ALA A 6 5.26 9.55 11.86
C ALA A 6 5.02 8.08 12.27
N PRO A 7 4.58 7.75 13.51
CA PRO A 7 4.25 6.37 13.88
C PRO A 7 3.05 5.81 13.11
N GLU A 8 2.11 6.64 12.68
CA GLU A 8 0.95 6.22 11.90
C GLU A 8 1.34 5.82 10.48
N THR A 9 2.18 6.61 9.82
CA THR A 9 2.75 6.27 8.51
C THR A 9 3.51 4.94 8.55
N GLY A 10 4.24 4.66 9.64
CA GLY A 10 4.87 3.37 9.86
C GLY A 10 3.89 2.20 10.00
N ARG A 11 2.75 2.40 10.68
CA ARG A 11 1.67 1.40 10.80
C ARG A 11 1.01 1.12 9.46
N ARG A 12 0.69 2.17 8.68
CA ARG A 12 0.09 2.06 7.34
C ARG A 12 1.00 1.30 6.38
N LYS A 13 2.29 1.61 6.39
CA LYS A 13 3.29 0.86 5.61
C LYS A 13 3.21 -0.63 5.94
N ARG A 14 3.23 -1.00 7.23
CA ARG A 14 3.13 -2.41 7.65
C ARG A 14 1.80 -3.06 7.25
N ALA A 15 0.69 -2.34 7.39
CA ALA A 15 -0.64 -2.84 7.00
C ALA A 15 -0.73 -3.09 5.48
N ALA A 16 -0.23 -2.16 4.66
CA ALA A 16 -0.17 -2.29 3.21
C ALA A 16 0.66 -3.49 2.76
N TRP A 17 1.85 -3.68 3.36
CA TRP A 17 2.69 -4.84 3.09
C TRP A 17 2.07 -6.15 3.60
N GLY A 18 1.34 -6.12 4.73
CA GLY A 18 0.57 -7.25 5.23
C GLY A 18 -0.54 -7.66 4.27
N ALA A 19 -1.30 -6.69 3.76
CA ALA A 19 -2.34 -6.90 2.76
C ALA A 19 -1.77 -7.46 1.45
N TYR A 20 -0.65 -6.88 0.97
CA TYR A 20 0.06 -7.40 -0.19
C TYR A 20 0.50 -8.86 0.03
N LYS A 21 1.05 -9.20 1.19
CA LYS A 21 1.48 -10.58 1.51
C LYS A 21 0.33 -11.59 1.44
N SER A 22 -0.89 -11.17 1.75
CA SER A 22 -2.08 -12.03 1.63
C SER A 22 -2.48 -12.29 0.17
N ILE A 23 -2.10 -11.43 -0.77
CA ILE A 23 -2.41 -11.56 -2.20
C ILE A 23 -1.19 -11.93 -3.06
N ASP A 24 0.01 -12.00 -2.45
CA ASP A 24 1.29 -12.25 -3.13
C ASP A 24 1.28 -13.52 -3.97
N ASP A 25 0.76 -14.63 -3.44
CA ASP A 25 0.66 -15.89 -4.16
C ASP A 25 -0.25 -15.77 -5.40
N VAL A 26 -1.38 -15.10 -5.25
CA VAL A 26 -2.35 -14.86 -6.35
C VAL A 26 -1.75 -13.97 -7.42
N VAL A 27 -1.04 -12.91 -7.02
CA VAL A 27 -0.33 -11.98 -7.90
C VAL A 27 0.81 -12.67 -8.64
N LYS A 28 1.57 -13.55 -7.98
CA LYS A 28 2.67 -14.29 -8.63
C LYS A 28 2.18 -15.35 -9.62
N LYS A 29 1.04 -15.97 -9.33
CA LYS A 29 0.48 -17.05 -10.15
C LYS A 29 -0.28 -16.52 -11.37
N THR A 30 -0.71 -15.27 -11.33
CA THR A 30 -1.52 -14.65 -12.36
C THR A 30 -0.65 -13.84 -13.33
N LYS A 31 -0.65 -14.20 -14.62
CA LYS A 31 0.06 -13.44 -15.67
C LYS A 31 -0.69 -12.17 -16.13
N ASN A 32 -1.94 -11.99 -15.71
CA ASN A 32 -2.80 -10.89 -16.16
C ASN A 32 -2.72 -9.68 -15.22
N THR A 33 -2.48 -8.50 -15.77
CA THR A 33 -2.38 -7.23 -15.03
C THR A 33 -3.72 -6.67 -14.54
N ARG A 34 -4.83 -7.03 -15.20
CA ARG A 34 -6.18 -6.58 -14.80
C ARG A 34 -6.63 -7.06 -13.41
N PRO A 35 -6.58 -8.37 -13.08
CA PRO A 35 -6.93 -8.85 -11.74
C PRO A 35 -5.97 -8.31 -10.67
N HIS A 36 -4.72 -8.01 -11.02
CA HIS A 36 -3.76 -7.40 -10.10
C HIS A 36 -4.19 -6.00 -9.67
N ALA A 37 -4.61 -5.16 -10.62
CA ALA A 37 -5.11 -3.82 -10.31
C ALA A 37 -6.37 -3.89 -9.43
N HIS A 38 -7.26 -4.85 -9.70
CA HIS A 38 -8.46 -5.04 -8.88
C HIS A 38 -8.12 -5.49 -7.44
N LEU A 39 -7.23 -6.47 -7.28
CA LEU A 39 -6.76 -6.93 -5.97
C LEU A 39 -6.07 -5.81 -5.18
N PHE A 40 -5.24 -5.01 -5.85
CA PHE A 40 -4.59 -3.86 -5.23
C PHE A 40 -5.61 -2.84 -4.69
N ASN A 41 -6.56 -2.42 -5.53
CA ASN A 41 -7.58 -1.44 -5.17
C ASN A 41 -8.53 -1.92 -4.06
N THR A 42 -8.74 -3.23 -3.93
CA THR A 42 -9.68 -3.81 -2.95
C THR A 42 -9.02 -4.20 -1.63
N THR A 43 -7.70 -4.38 -1.58
CA THR A 43 -7.01 -4.89 -0.37
C THR A 43 -5.90 -3.98 0.14
N VAL A 44 -5.04 -3.49 -0.75
CA VAL A 44 -3.86 -2.68 -0.38
C VAL A 44 -4.23 -1.22 -0.22
N LEU A 45 -5.01 -0.68 -1.17
CA LEU A 45 -5.46 0.72 -1.15
C LEU A 45 -6.31 1.05 0.10
N PRO A 46 -7.24 0.19 0.55
CA PRO A 46 -7.97 0.44 1.80
C PRO A 46 -7.06 0.38 3.03
N ALA A 47 -6.11 -0.55 3.08
CA ALA A 47 -5.15 -0.64 4.19
C ALA A 47 -4.22 0.58 4.29
N LEU A 48 -3.98 1.27 3.18
CA LEU A 48 -3.23 2.53 3.13
C LEU A 48 -4.08 3.75 3.50
N THR A 49 -5.35 3.76 3.07
CA THR A 49 -6.24 4.93 3.14
C THR A 49 -7.11 4.97 4.40
N TYR A 50 -7.34 3.83 5.07
CA TYR A 50 -8.24 3.72 6.23
C TYR A 50 -7.97 4.77 7.33
N ALA A 51 -6.71 5.10 7.59
CA ALA A 51 -6.36 6.09 8.60
C ALA A 51 -6.37 7.55 8.10
N SER A 52 -6.55 7.77 6.79
CA SER A 52 -6.72 9.09 6.17
C SER A 52 -8.18 9.56 6.21
N GLU A 53 -9.14 8.66 6.43
CA GLU A 53 -10.56 9.01 6.61
C GLU A 53 -10.79 9.78 7.93
N THR A 54 -9.93 9.56 8.94
CA THR A 54 -10.08 10.16 10.28
C THR A 54 -9.23 11.42 10.48
N TRP A 55 -8.20 11.66 9.65
CA TRP A 55 -7.25 12.77 9.84
C TRP A 55 -6.81 13.39 8.52
N ALA A 56 -6.86 14.73 8.43
CA ALA A 56 -6.32 15.46 7.29
C ALA A 56 -4.80 15.24 7.15
N LEU A 57 -4.37 14.77 5.99
CA LEU A 57 -2.96 14.50 5.71
C LEU A 57 -2.18 15.81 5.49
N ARG A 58 -0.92 15.84 5.93
CA ARG A 58 0.04 16.85 5.47
C ARG A 58 0.64 16.38 4.16
N LYS A 59 1.09 17.32 3.32
CA LYS A 59 1.68 17.04 2.01
C LYS A 59 2.86 16.06 2.04
N GLN A 60 3.59 16.03 3.15
CA GLN A 60 4.68 15.09 3.37
C GLN A 60 4.18 13.65 3.55
N ASP A 61 3.03 13.45 4.21
CA ASP A 61 2.42 12.14 4.43
C ASP A 61 1.79 11.61 3.14
N GLU A 62 1.17 12.47 2.33
CA GLU A 62 0.69 12.11 0.99
C GLU A 62 1.83 11.59 0.11
N ASN A 63 2.98 12.27 0.13
CA ASN A 63 4.16 11.82 -0.59
C ASN A 63 4.68 10.48 -0.07
N ALA A 64 4.66 10.26 1.26
CA ALA A 64 5.07 8.98 1.84
C ALA A 64 4.14 7.83 1.46
N VAL A 65 2.82 8.07 1.44
CA VAL A 65 1.81 7.10 0.98
C VAL A 65 2.02 6.78 -0.51
N SER A 66 2.19 7.78 -1.35
CA SER A 66 2.41 7.61 -2.79
C SER A 66 3.70 6.81 -3.09
N VAL A 67 4.77 7.00 -2.31
CA VAL A 67 6.00 6.19 -2.43
C VAL A 67 5.73 4.72 -2.10
N ILE A 68 4.90 4.43 -1.10
CA ILE A 68 4.55 3.05 -0.71
C ILE A 68 3.68 2.40 -1.79
N GLU A 69 2.64 3.10 -2.26
CA GLU A 69 1.77 2.62 -3.36
C GLU A 69 2.61 2.25 -4.58
N ARG A 70 3.44 3.18 -5.04
CA ARG A 70 4.29 3.00 -6.21
C ARG A 70 5.29 1.86 -6.04
N SER A 71 5.77 1.62 -4.81
CA SER A 71 6.65 0.50 -4.52
C SER A 71 5.91 -0.84 -4.63
N ILE A 72 4.67 -0.92 -4.17
CA ILE A 72 3.87 -2.15 -4.24
C ILE A 72 3.43 -2.42 -5.69
N GLU A 73 3.02 -1.39 -6.44
CA GLU A 73 2.70 -1.51 -7.87
C GLU A 73 3.87 -2.07 -8.69
N ARG A 74 5.10 -1.61 -8.42
CA ARG A 74 6.31 -2.13 -9.08
C ARG A 74 6.55 -3.61 -8.79
N VAL A 75 6.25 -4.07 -7.58
CA VAL A 75 6.35 -5.49 -7.24
C VAL A 75 5.29 -6.30 -7.97
N ILE A 76 4.04 -5.80 -8.02
CA ILE A 76 2.91 -6.45 -8.70
C ILE A 76 3.15 -6.61 -10.21
N ILE A 77 3.82 -5.65 -10.84
CA ILE A 77 4.15 -5.68 -12.27
C ILE A 77 5.44 -6.50 -12.53
N GLY A 78 6.15 -6.93 -11.48
CA GLY A 78 7.40 -7.68 -11.59
C GLY A 78 8.62 -6.82 -11.94
N LEU A 79 8.53 -5.49 -11.80
CA LEU A 79 9.63 -4.55 -12.06
C LEU A 79 10.69 -4.57 -10.95
N THR A 80 10.31 -4.91 -9.72
CA THR A 80 11.21 -4.92 -8.56
C THR A 80 10.88 -6.10 -7.65
N SER A 81 11.90 -6.80 -7.14
CA SER A 81 11.68 -7.80 -6.08
C SER A 81 11.36 -7.12 -4.75
N PRO A 82 10.43 -7.68 -3.94
CA PRO A 82 10.19 -7.18 -2.60
C PRO A 82 11.48 -7.35 -1.77
N LYS A 83 11.92 -6.27 -1.13
CA LYS A 83 13.14 -6.23 -0.29
C LYS A 83 12.81 -6.60 1.15
#